data_AF-A0A959NAA9-F1
#
_entry.id   AF-A0A959NAA9-F1
#
_cell.length_a   1.000
_cell.length_b   1.000
_cell.length_c   1.000
_cell.angle_alpha   90.00
_cell.angle_beta   90.00
_cell.angle_gamma   90.00
#
_symmetry.space_group_name_H-M   'P 1'
#
loop_
_entity.id
_entity.type
_entity.pdbx_description
1 polymer ?
#
loop_
_entity_poly.entity_id
_entity_poly.type
_entity_poly.pdbx_seq_one_letter_code
_entity_poly.pdbx_strand_id
1 'polypeptide(L)' 'NPTTNIEFNLPEQGEVELTVYDLLGNKIKTLVNEQKNAGNYNITFDGKNLASGVYYYLLKTNGSLITKKMILMK' A
#
# COMPACT_ATOMS: atom_id res chain seq x y z
N ASN A 1 10.61 11.07 7.89
CA ASN A 1 10.68 9.80 7.14
C ASN A 1 9.64 9.76 6.02
N PRO A 2 9.97 10.22 4.81
CA PRO A 2 9.03 10.29 3.69
C PRO A 2 8.83 8.94 2.98
N THR A 3 9.58 7.90 3.36
CA THR A 3 9.53 6.58 2.72
C THR A 3 8.97 5.55 3.69
N THR A 4 8.05 4.71 3.22
CA THR A 4 7.47 3.60 4.00
C THR A 4 7.63 2.30 3.22
N ASN A 5 8.14 1.26 3.87
CA ASN A 5 8.18 -0.09 3.29
C ASN A 5 6.92 -0.84 3.71
N ILE A 6 6.18 -1.33 2.71
CA ILE A 6 4.95 -2.07 2.88
C ILE A 6 5.24 -3.53 2.57
N GLU A 7 5.26 -4.34 3.62
CA GLU A 7 5.52 -5.77 3.53
C GLU A 7 4.22 -6.56 3.62
N PHE A 8 4.07 -7.54 2.74
CA PHE A 8 2.96 -8.48 2.78
C PHE A 8 3.37 -9.85 2.25
N ASN A 9 2.71 -10.88 2.79
CA ASN A 9 2.78 -12.25 2.29
C ASN A 9 1.54 -12.52 1.44
N LEU A 10 1.76 -13.12 0.27
CA LEU A 10 0.72 -13.65 -0.58
C LEU A 10 0.79 -15.19 -0.51
N PRO A 11 -0.19 -15.87 0.10
CA PRO A 11 -0.13 -17.32 0.33
C PRO A 11 -0.32 -18.13 -0.96
N GLU A 12 -1.06 -17.60 -1.93
CA GLU A 12 -1.40 -18.25 -3.19
C GLU A 12 -1.36 -17.23 -4.34
N GLN A 13 -1.13 -17.67 -5.58
CA GLN A 13 -1.15 -16.78 -6.73
C GLN A 13 -2.48 -16.03 -6.84
N GLY A 14 -2.42 -14.73 -7.14
CA GLY A 14 -3.63 -13.92 -7.24
C GLY A 14 -3.41 -12.48 -7.67
N GLU A 15 -4.54 -11.81 -7.94
CA GLU A 15 -4.54 -10.38 -8.23
C GLU A 15 -4.22 -9.62 -6.96
N VAL A 16 -3.28 -8.69 -7.05
CA VAL A 16 -2.86 -7.83 -5.94
C VAL A 16 -3.04 -6.39 -6.36
N GLU A 17 -3.84 -5.66 -5.58
CA GLU A 17 -3.98 -4.20 -5.69
C GLU A 17 -3.52 -3.56 -4.38
N LEU A 18 -2.50 -2.70 -4.45
CA LEU A 18 -2.03 -1.90 -3.33
C LEU A 18 -2.22 -0.42 -3.66
N THR A 19 -3.17 0.23 -3.00
CA THR A 19 -3.52 1.62 -3.27
C THR A 19 -3.42 2.47 -2.00
N VAL A 20 -2.81 3.65 -2.13
CA VAL A 20 -2.64 4.64 -1.06
C VAL A 20 -3.71 5.72 -1.16
N TYR A 21 -4.27 6.10 -0.01
CA TYR A 21 -5.31 7.10 0.16
C TYR A 21 -4.90 8.12 1.22
N ASP A 22 -5.43 9.34 1.12
CA ASP A 22 -5.36 10.32 2.22
C ASP A 22 -6.45 10.07 3.28
N LEU A 23 -6.45 10.91 4.33
CA LEU A 23 -7.42 10.84 5.43
C LEU A 23 -8.87 11.05 4.99
N LEU A 24 -9.10 11.75 3.88
CA LEU A 24 -10.43 12.02 3.33
C LEU A 24 -10.92 10.90 2.39
N GLY A 25 -10.07 9.89 2.13
CA GLY A 25 -10.37 8.79 1.22
C GLY A 25 -10.05 9.10 -0.24
N ASN A 26 -9.35 10.20 -0.55
CA ASN A 26 -8.92 10.45 -1.92
C ASN A 26 -7.79 9.49 -2.29
N LYS A 27 -7.91 8.87 -3.45
CA LYS A 27 -6.86 8.01 -4.00
C LYS A 27 -5.64 8.85 -4.37
N ILE A 28 -4.51 8.58 -3.72
CA ILE A 28 -3.24 9.24 -3.99
C ILE A 28 -2.47 8.52 -5.08
N LYS A 29 -2.27 7.21 -4.92
CA LYS A 29 -1.47 6.41 -5.88
C LYS A 29 -1.75 4.92 -5.73
N THR A 30 -1.81 4.21 -6.85
CA THR A 30 -1.74 2.75 -6.87
C THR A 30 -0.29 2.32 -7.07
N LEU A 31 0.23 1.49 -6.15
CA LEU A 31 1.62 1.01 -6.13
C LEU A 31 1.76 -0.34 -6.81
N VAL A 32 0.74 -1.19 -6.72
CA VAL A 32 0.67 -2.51 -7.35
C VAL A 32 -0.76 -2.69 -7.86
N ASN A 33 -0.92 -3.22 -9.07
CA ASN A 33 -2.20 -3.63 -9.63
C ASN A 33 -1.96 -4.69 -10.71
N GLU A 34 -1.59 -5.90 -10.28
CA GLU A 34 -1.20 -6.98 -11.20
C GLU A 34 -1.37 -8.37 -10.56
N GLN A 35 -1.34 -9.41 -11.38
CA GLN A 35 -1.25 -10.80 -10.94
C GLN A 35 0.15 -11.09 -10.36
N LYS A 36 0.20 -11.64 -9.16
CA LYS A 36 1.43 -11.99 -8.44
C LYS A 36 1.39 -13.47 -8.03
N ASN A 37 2.54 -14.13 -8.06
CA ASN A 37 2.69 -15.50 -7.55
C ASN A 37 2.73 -15.50 -6.02
N ALA A 38 2.50 -16.65 -5.40
CA ALA A 38 2.70 -16.80 -3.96
C ALA A 38 4.13 -16.38 -3.55
N GLY A 39 4.26 -15.66 -2.44
CA GLY A 39 5.54 -15.17 -1.97
C GLY A 39 5.45 -13.98 -1.01
N ASN A 40 6.62 -13.51 -0.57
CA ASN A 40 6.75 -12.31 0.24
C ASN A 40 7.11 -11.13 -0.65
N TYR A 41 6.45 -10.00 -0.43
CA TYR A 41 6.66 -8.78 -1.19
C TYR A 41 6.98 -7.61 -0.26
N ASN A 42 7.90 -6.76 -0.71
CA ASN A 42 8.23 -5.50 -0.06
C ASN A 42 8.10 -4.38 -1.09
N ILE A 43 7.12 -3.50 -0.88
CA ILE A 43 6.84 -2.39 -1.79
C ILE A 43 7.17 -1.08 -1.08
N THR A 44 8.05 -0.31 -1.69
CA THR A 44 8.45 1.00 -1.17
C THR A 44 7.49 2.08 -1.66
N PHE A 45 6.87 2.77 -0.71
CA PHE A 45 6.12 3.99 -0.96
C PHE A 45 6.99 5.22 -0.70
N ASP A 46 7.23 6.03 -1.73
CA ASP A 46 7.89 7.33 -1.62
C ASP A 46 6.85 8.46 -1.57
N GLY A 47 6.69 9.04 -0.37
CA GLY A 47 5.80 10.16 -0.08
C GLY A 47 6.48 11.52 -0.06
N LYS A 48 7.69 11.70 -0.62
CA LYS A 48 8.43 12.99 -0.55
C LYS A 48 7.63 14.20 -1.02
N ASN A 49 6.76 14.03 -2.01
CA ASN A 49 5.94 15.10 -2.58
C ASN A 49 4.60 15.32 -1.86
N LEU A 50 4.35 14.62 -0.75
CA LEU A 50 3.13 14.71 0.03
C LEU A 50 3.35 15.53 1.30
N ALA A 51 2.28 16.13 1.81
CA ALA A 51 2.30 16.82 3.09
C ALA A 51 2.42 15.82 4.24
N SER A 52 3.06 16.22 5.34
CA SER A 52 3.04 15.41 6.57
C SER A 52 1.61 15.23 7.03
N GLY A 53 1.26 14.02 7.45
CA GLY A 53 -0.12 13.69 7.79
C GLY A 53 -0.37 12.20 7.87
N VAL A 54 -1.64 11.87 8.09
CA VAL A 54 -2.12 10.49 8.13
C VAL A 54 -2.55 10.06 6.74
N TYR A 55 -2.08 8.88 6.35
CA TYR A 55 -2.46 8.21 5.10
C TYR A 55 -2.86 6.77 5.40
N TYR A 56 -3.55 6.17 4.46
CA TYR A 56 -3.95 4.78 4.51
C TYR A 56 -3.46 4.07 3.27
N TYR A 57 -3.08 2.80 3.40
CA TYR A 57 -2.93 1.92 2.26
C TYR A 57 -3.90 0.76 2.38
N LEU A 58 -4.48 0.41 1.24
CA LEU A 58 -5.41 -0.69 1.05
C LEU A 58 -4.68 -1.75 0.21
N LEU A 59 -4.47 -2.92 0.80
CA LEU A 59 -4.00 -4.11 0.11
C LEU A 59 -5.20 -5.02 -0.14
N LYS A 60 -5.53 -5.22 -1.40
CA LYS A 60 -6.53 -6.18 -1.86
C LYS A 60 -5.82 -7.36 -2.50
N THR A 61 -6.13 -8.55 -2.04
CA THR A 61 -5.66 -9.82 -2.62
C THR A 61 -6.86 -10.75 -2.83
N ASN A 62 -6.63 -11.92 -3.42
CA ASN A 62 -7.66 -12.96 -3.51
C ASN A 62 -8.19 -13.31 -2.11
N GLY A 63 -9.42 -12.88 -1.81
CA GLY A 63 -10.12 -13.20 -0.57
C GLY A 63 -9.73 -12.37 0.66
N SER A 64 -8.84 -11.37 0.54
CA SER A 64 -8.46 -10.52 1.67
C SER A 64 -8.40 -9.04 1.29
N LEU A 65 -8.81 -8.21 2.25
CA LEU A 65 -8.75 -6.75 2.14
C LEU A 65 -8.18 -6.20 3.44
N ILE A 66 -6.96 -5.67 3.37
CA ILE A 66 -6.22 -5.17 4.52
C ILE A 66 -6.03 -3.67 4.37
N THR A 67 -6.56 -2.90 5.32
CA THR A 67 -6.30 -1.47 5.42
C THR A 67 -5.35 -1.20 6.57
N LYS A 68 -4.30 -0.42 6.34
CA LYS A 68 -3.36 -0.01 7.37
C LYS A 68 -3.10 1.49 7.31
N LYS A 69 -2.97 2.08 8.49
CA LYS A 69 -2.67 3.51 8.68
C LYS A 69 -1.15 3.72 8.68
N MET A 70 -0.69 4.76 8.02
CA MET A 70 0.69 5.24 8.10
C MET A 70 0.73 6.74 8.42
N ILE A 71 1.78 7.17 9.10
CA ILE A 71 2.02 8.58 9.41
C ILE A 71 3.24 9.01 8.60
N LEU A 72 3.03 9.94 7.68
CA LEU A 72 4.10 10.55 6.92
C LEU A 72 4.63 11.76 7.70
N MET A 73 5.91 11.73 8.04
CA MET A 73 6.61 12.84 8.69
C MET A 73 7.68 13.36 7.75
N LYS A 74 7.73 14.68 7.53
CA LYS A 74 8.87 15.32 6.85
C LYS A 74 10.05 15.36 7.80
#